data_AF-A0A822EMU6-F1
#
_entry.id   AF-A0A822EMU6-F1
#
_cell.length_a   1.000
_cell.length_b   1.000
_cell.length_c   1.000
_cell.angle_alpha   90.00
_cell.angle_beta   90.00
_cell.angle_gamma   90.00
#
_symmetry.space_group_name_H-M   'P 1'
#
loop_
_entity.id
_entity.type
_entity.pdbx_description
1 polymer ?
#
loop_
_entity_poly.entity_id
_entity_poly.type
_entity_poly.pdbx_seq_one_letter_code
_entity_poly.pdbx_strand_id
1 'polypeptide(L)'
;MSSDPLINPNPYYQVNRWSRFFHSWIAILLKKSHKQGTLHLNDLYDLLPQFEATKLTDDLEKNWLNEVKQTQGKPNLVRATLKTMGWGPLLTGLLLIPTELAKFSQPILLTFLMGFFDICPTISASYAWL
;
A
#
# COMPACT_ATOMS: atom_id res chain seq x y z
N MET A 1 17.03 2.25 -23.30
CA MET A 1 17.46 1.27 -24.33
C MET A 1 17.70 -0.06 -23.64
N SER A 2 16.66 -0.88 -23.55
CA SER A 2 16.71 -2.33 -23.73
C SER A 2 15.25 -2.72 -24.00
N SER A 3 14.93 -2.97 -25.26
CA SER A 3 13.60 -3.37 -25.70
C SER A 3 13.62 -4.86 -25.94
N ASP A 4 13.44 -5.62 -24.85
CA ASP A 4 13.19 -7.06 -24.92
C ASP A 4 11.78 -7.32 -25.46
N PRO A 5 11.58 -8.35 -26.31
CA PRO A 5 10.32 -8.58 -27.03
C PRO A 5 9.14 -9.07 -26.16
N LEU A 6 9.27 -9.08 -24.84
CA LEU A 6 8.28 -9.57 -23.87
C LEU A 6 7.63 -8.46 -23.02
N ILE A 7 7.91 -7.19 -23.31
CA ILE A 7 7.56 -6.09 -22.40
C ILE A 7 6.09 -5.66 -22.60
N ASN A 8 5.22 -6.16 -21.72
CA ASN A 8 3.87 -5.64 -21.55
C ASN A 8 3.95 -4.33 -20.72
N PRO A 9 3.68 -3.15 -21.33
CA PRO A 9 3.88 -1.87 -20.65
C PRO A 9 2.96 -1.74 -19.44
N ASN A 10 3.50 -1.24 -18.33
CA ASN A 10 2.74 -1.14 -17.10
C ASN A 10 1.60 -0.10 -17.23
N PRO A 11 0.33 -0.48 -17.04
CA PRO A 11 -0.82 0.43 -17.16
C PRO A 11 -0.75 1.58 -16.15
N TYR A 12 0.04 1.44 -15.08
CA TYR A 12 0.31 2.49 -14.10
C TYR A 12 0.73 3.83 -14.73
N TYR A 13 1.39 3.80 -15.89
CA TYR A 13 1.80 5.00 -16.62
C TYR A 13 0.67 5.69 -17.38
N GLN A 14 -0.30 4.91 -17.86
CA GLN A 14 -1.35 5.38 -18.76
C GLN A 14 -2.63 5.75 -18.01
N VAL A 15 -2.78 5.32 -16.75
CA VAL A 15 -3.99 5.56 -15.96
C VAL A 15 -4.03 6.95 -15.31
N ASN A 16 -5.25 7.50 -15.28
CA ASN A 16 -5.57 8.76 -14.59
C ASN A 16 -5.13 8.73 -13.11
N ARG A 17 -4.79 9.89 -12.54
CA ARG A 17 -4.39 10.03 -11.12
C ARG A 17 -5.37 9.38 -10.14
N TRP A 18 -6.68 9.47 -10.40
CA TRP A 18 -7.72 8.84 -9.58
C TRP A 18 -7.70 7.31 -9.68
N SER A 19 -7.53 6.76 -10.89
CA SER A 19 -7.40 5.31 -11.11
C SER A 19 -6.14 4.74 -10.44
N ARG A 20 -5.07 5.54 -10.38
CA ARG A 20 -3.85 5.22 -9.64
C ARG A 20 -4.10 5.13 -8.14
N PHE A 21 -4.82 6.11 -7.57
CA PHE A 21 -5.14 6.13 -6.13
C PHE A 21 -5.98 4.92 -5.71
N PHE A 22 -7.02 4.59 -6.46
CA PHE A 22 -7.87 3.42 -6.21
C PHE A 22 -7.27 2.09 -6.70
N HIS A 23 -6.04 2.09 -7.21
CA HIS A 23 -5.37 0.92 -7.77
C HIS A 23 -6.23 0.16 -8.79
N SER A 24 -7.09 0.88 -9.54
CA SER A 24 -8.08 0.27 -10.43
C SER A 24 -7.45 -0.52 -11.58
N TRP A 25 -6.19 -0.26 -11.90
CA TRP A 25 -5.40 -1.01 -12.87
C TRP A 25 -5.21 -2.49 -12.45
N ILE A 26 -5.17 -2.80 -11.14
CA ILE A 26 -5.11 -4.18 -10.65
C ILE A 26 -6.38 -4.94 -11.02
N ALA A 27 -7.54 -4.27 -10.99
CA ALA A 27 -8.80 -4.89 -11.39
C ALA A 27 -8.80 -5.34 -12.86
N ILE A 28 -8.03 -4.69 -13.73
CA ILE A 28 -7.85 -5.11 -15.13
C ILE A 28 -7.10 -6.44 -15.19
N LEU A 29 -6.01 -6.56 -14.41
CA LEU A 29 -5.23 -7.80 -14.31
C LEU A 29 -6.07 -8.95 -13.73
N LEU A 30 -6.83 -8.69 -12.67
CA LEU A 30 -7.71 -9.68 -12.04
C LEU A 30 -8.81 -10.14 -12.99
N LYS A 31 -9.43 -9.23 -13.75
CA LYS A 31 -10.41 -9.59 -14.79
C LYS A 31 -9.80 -10.47 -15.87
N LYS A 32 -8.55 -10.20 -16.28
CA LYS A 32 -7.83 -11.02 -17.25
C LYS A 32 -7.58 -12.43 -16.72
N SER A 33 -7.07 -12.55 -15.49
CA SER A 33 -6.87 -13.82 -14.81
C SER A 33 -8.17 -14.63 -14.69
N HIS A 34 -9.28 -13.98 -14.32
CA HIS A 34 -10.57 -14.65 -14.16
C HIS A 34 -11.11 -15.19 -15.49
N LYS A 35 -10.87 -14.51 -16.61
CA LYS A 35 -11.33 -14.96 -17.93
C LYS A 35 -10.48 -16.09 -18.51
N GLN A 36 -9.17 -16.08 -18.25
CA GLN A 36 -8.21 -17.01 -18.84
C GLN A 36 -7.91 -18.23 -17.95
N GLY A 37 -8.30 -18.20 -16.67
CA GLY A 37 -8.13 -19.30 -15.71
C GLY A 37 -6.72 -19.38 -15.12
N THR A 38 -5.69 -19.21 -15.95
CA THR A 38 -4.27 -19.22 -15.54
C THR A 38 -3.56 -18.00 -16.10
N LEU A 39 -2.80 -17.30 -15.27
CA LEU A 39 -1.98 -16.17 -15.69
C LEU A 39 -0.59 -16.69 -16.10
N HIS A 40 -0.16 -16.40 -17.34
CA HIS A 40 1.18 -16.75 -17.78
C HIS A 40 2.17 -15.61 -17.47
N LEU A 41 3.47 -15.92 -17.39
CA LEU A 41 4.51 -14.93 -17.10
C LEU A 41 4.49 -13.76 -18.11
N ASN A 42 4.18 -14.06 -19.38
CA ASN A 42 4.07 -13.07 -20.46
C ASN A 42 2.89 -12.09 -20.28
N ASP A 43 1.91 -12.44 -19.44
CA ASP A 43 0.76 -11.57 -19.17
C ASP A 43 1.02 -10.55 -18.06
N LEU A 44 2.11 -10.73 -17.31
CA LEU A 44 2.51 -9.84 -16.23
C LEU A 44 3.05 -8.52 -16.80
N TYR A 45 2.75 -7.42 -16.11
CA TYR A 45 3.27 -6.11 -16.48
C TYR A 45 4.72 -5.97 -16.04
N ASP A 46 5.46 -5.16 -16.79
CA ASP A 46 6.81 -4.81 -16.44
C ASP A 46 6.89 -4.05 -15.10
N LEU A 47 8.04 -4.20 -14.44
CA LEU A 47 8.36 -3.50 -13.21
C LEU A 47 8.35 -2.00 -13.44
N LEU A 48 7.89 -1.27 -12.43
CA LEU A 48 8.05 0.17 -12.43
C LEU A 48 9.55 0.46 -12.20
N PRO A 49 10.19 1.35 -12.97
CA PRO A 49 11.62 1.64 -12.94
C PRO A 49 12.04 2.23 -11.58
N GLN A 50 11.11 2.79 -10.82
CA GLN A 50 11.35 3.19 -9.43
C GLN A 50 11.52 2.01 -8.46
N PHE A 51 11.03 0.83 -8.82
CA PHE A 51 11.16 -0.42 -8.07
C PHE A 51 12.18 -1.37 -8.70
N GLU A 52 12.85 -0.95 -9.77
CA GLU A 52 13.92 -1.71 -10.38
C GLU A 52 15.10 -1.79 -9.41
N ALA A 53 15.57 -3.01 -9.16
CA ALA A 53 16.65 -3.27 -8.20
C ALA A 53 17.95 -2.55 -8.58
N THR A 54 18.27 -2.50 -9.88
CA THR A 54 19.45 -1.80 -10.42
C THR A 54 19.43 -0.34 -10.01
N LYS A 55 18.35 0.37 -10.35
CA LYS A 55 18.19 1.79 -10.03
C LYS A 55 18.25 2.06 -8.53
N LEU A 56 17.57 1.24 -7.73
CA LEU A 56 17.56 1.38 -6.28
C LEU A 56 18.96 1.19 -5.67
N THR A 57 19.72 0.24 -6.20
CA THR A 57 21.09 -0.05 -5.76
C THR A 57 22.04 1.08 -6.13
N ASP A 58 21.95 1.61 -7.35
CA ASP A 58 22.75 2.75 -7.82
C ASP A 58 22.48 4.01 -6.96
N ASP A 59 21.20 4.31 -6.69
CA ASP A 59 20.81 5.44 -5.85
C ASP A 59 21.28 5.25 -4.39
N LEU A 60 21.23 4.02 -3.87
CA LEU A 60 21.77 3.68 -2.55
C LEU A 60 23.28 3.84 -2.49
N GLU A 61 24.03 3.32 -3.46
CA GLU A 61 25.48 3.43 -3.52
C GLU A 61 25.91 4.90 -3.57
N LYS A 62 25.26 5.70 -4.41
CA LYS A 62 25.51 7.15 -4.50
C LYS A 62 25.28 7.86 -3.16
N ASN A 63 24.15 7.58 -2.51
CA ASN A 63 23.82 8.19 -1.21
C ASN A 63 24.75 7.71 -0.10
N TRP A 64 25.17 6.45 -0.13
CA TRP A 64 26.12 5.87 0.79
C TRP A 64 27.50 6.51 0.67
N LEU A 65 28.04 6.62 -0.55
CA LEU A 65 29.33 7.28 -0.81
C LEU A 65 29.31 8.75 -0.36
N ASN A 66 28.19 9.44 -0.55
CA ASN A 66 28.02 10.81 -0.06
C ASN A 66 28.01 10.89 1.47
N GLU A 67 27.33 9.97 2.16
CA GLU A 67 27.31 9.92 3.62
C GLU A 67 28.71 9.60 4.19
N VAL A 68 29.43 8.64 3.61
CA VAL A 68 30.80 8.31 4.02
C VAL A 68 31.74 9.51 3.90
N LYS A 69 31.62 10.29 2.82
CA LYS A 69 32.41 11.52 2.62
C LYS A 69 32.06 12.63 3.61
N GLN A 70 30.80 12.75 4.00
CA GLN A 70 30.31 13.86 4.83
C GLN A 70 30.51 13.62 6.33
N THR A 71 30.43 12.38 6.82
CA THR A 71 30.23 12.13 8.25
C THR A 71 31.52 11.90 9.05
N GLN A 72 32.69 12.33 8.56
CA GLN A 72 34.00 12.34 9.26
C GLN A 72 34.24 11.13 10.22
N GLY A 73 33.91 9.91 9.78
CA GLY A 73 34.12 8.68 10.54
C GLY A 73 32.91 8.06 11.25
N LYS A 74 31.70 8.64 11.17
CA LYS A 74 30.46 8.03 11.71
C LYS A 74 29.33 7.90 10.67
N PRO A 75 29.53 7.20 9.55
CA PRO A 75 28.47 7.00 8.56
C PRO A 75 27.29 6.22 9.16
N ASN A 76 26.08 6.60 8.78
CA ASN A 76 24.86 5.91 9.21
C ASN A 76 24.11 5.36 7.98
N LEU A 77 24.06 4.03 7.88
CA LEU A 77 23.40 3.34 6.78
C LEU A 77 21.90 3.64 6.74
N VAL A 78 21.22 3.69 7.89
CA VAL A 78 19.79 3.98 7.97
C VAL A 78 19.48 5.35 7.34
N ARG A 79 20.34 6.35 7.58
CA ARG A 79 20.17 7.68 6.99
C ARG A 79 20.35 7.67 5.47
N ALA A 80 21.33 6.92 4.95
CA ALA A 80 21.51 6.76 3.51
C ALA A 80 20.30 6.02 2.88
N THR A 81 19.82 4.95 3.51
CA THR A 81 18.64 4.20 3.05
C THR A 81 17.38 5.06 3.06
N LEU A 82 17.14 5.85 4.10
CA LEU A 82 16.00 6.77 4.16
C LEU A 82 16.07 7.85 3.07
N LYS A 83 17.27 8.35 2.74
CA LYS A 83 17.46 9.27 1.61
C LYS A 83 17.15 8.61 0.26
N THR A 84 17.51 7.33 0.09
CA THR A 84 17.24 6.57 -1.14
C THR A 84 15.76 6.24 -1.32
N MET A 85 15.09 5.77 -0.25
CA MET A 85 13.65 5.44 -0.30
C MET A 85 12.77 6.70 -0.44
N GLY A 86 13.26 7.85 0.03
CA GLY A 86 12.57 9.13 -0.07
C GLY A 86 11.33 9.24 0.81
N TRP A 87 10.49 10.23 0.52
CA TRP A 87 9.30 10.55 1.31
C TRP A 87 8.09 9.64 1.02
N GLY A 88 8.12 8.83 -0.04
CA GLY A 88 6.99 8.01 -0.46
C GLY A 88 6.47 7.08 0.65
N PRO A 89 7.31 6.16 1.17
CA PRO A 89 6.90 5.24 2.24
C PRO A 89 6.47 5.97 3.53
N LEU A 90 7.11 7.10 3.86
CA LEU A 90 6.74 7.92 5.01
C LEU A 90 5.33 8.51 4.87
N LEU A 91 5.01 9.07 3.70
CA LEU A 91 3.68 9.61 3.41
C LEU A 91 2.62 8.51 3.38
N THR A 92 2.93 7.34 2.82
CA THR A 92 2.03 6.18 2.84
C THR A 92 1.76 5.72 4.28
N GLY A 93 2.79 5.65 5.12
CA GLY A 93 2.62 5.33 6.54
C GLY A 93 1.75 6.34 7.28
N LEU A 94 1.95 7.63 7.02
CA LEU A 94 1.14 8.70 7.60
C LEU A 94 -0.35 8.60 7.20
N LEU A 95 -0.64 8.25 5.95
CA LEU A 95 -2.01 8.03 5.47
C LEU A 95 -2.68 6.79 6.08
N LEU A 96 -1.91 5.82 6.60
CA LEU A 96 -2.42 4.62 7.24
C LEU A 96 -2.83 4.86 8.70
N ILE A 97 -2.24 5.83 9.40
CA ILE A 97 -2.58 6.16 10.79
C ILE A 97 -4.09 6.36 11.02
N PRO A 98 -4.82 7.19 10.25
CA PRO A 98 -6.25 7.39 10.47
C PRO A 98 -7.08 6.12 10.20
N THR A 99 -6.63 5.22 9.32
CA THR A 99 -7.38 3.98 9.07
C THR A 99 -7.26 3.02 10.25
N GLU A 100 -6.09 2.95 10.90
CA GLU A 100 -5.93 2.18 12.13
C GLU A 100 -6.76 2.78 13.28
N LEU A 101 -6.79 4.11 13.40
CA LEU A 101 -7.65 4.80 14.39
C LEU A 101 -9.15 4.52 14.13
N ALA A 102 -9.57 4.47 12.87
CA ALA A 102 -10.95 4.13 12.52
C ALA A 102 -11.33 2.70 12.90
N LYS A 103 -10.39 1.74 12.86
CA LYS A 103 -10.65 0.37 13.34
C LYS A 103 -10.90 0.35 14.85
N PHE A 104 -10.21 1.18 15.62
CA PHE A 104 -10.47 1.31 17.06
C PHE A 104 -11.81 1.99 17.37
N SER A 105 -12.29 2.89 16.51
CA SER A 105 -13.58 3.56 16.72
C SER A 105 -14.79 2.68 16.33
N GLN A 106 -14.60 1.69 15.47
CA GLN A 106 -15.64 0.74 15.03
C GLN A 106 -16.43 0.09 16.18
N PRO A 107 -15.82 -0.53 17.21
CA PRO A 107 -16.57 -1.13 18.32
C PRO A 107 -17.37 -0.10 19.12
N ILE A 108 -16.84 1.11 19.31
CA ILE A 108 -17.51 2.19 20.05
C ILE A 108 -18.78 2.63 19.30
N LEU A 109 -18.67 2.86 18.00
CA LEU A 109 -19.82 3.20 17.15
C LEU A 109 -20.88 2.10 17.16
N LEU A 110 -20.46 0.84 17.12
CA LEU A 110 -21.36 -0.31 17.20
C LEU A 110 -22.09 -0.36 18.56
N THR A 111 -21.40 -0.09 19.66
CA THR A 111 -22.01 -0.03 21.00
C THR A 111 -23.05 1.09 21.09
N PHE A 112 -22.74 2.28 20.57
CA PHE A 112 -23.72 3.37 20.52
C PHE A 112 -24.94 3.02 19.66
N LEU A 113 -24.73 2.35 18.53
CA LEU A 113 -25.81 1.90 17.66
C LEU A 113 -26.72 0.89 18.35
N MET A 114 -26.14 -0.11 19.02
CA MET A 114 -26.90 -1.10 19.80
C MET A 114 -27.72 -0.40 20.90
N GLY A 115 -27.10 0.50 21.67
CA GLY A 115 -27.80 1.25 22.72
C GLY A 115 -28.93 2.15 22.20
N PHE A 116 -28.86 2.63 20.97
CA PHE A 116 -29.96 3.39 20.34
C PHE A 116 -31.15 2.49 19.98
N PHE A 117 -30.91 1.26 19.53
CA PHE A 117 -31.96 0.31 19.14
C PHE A 117 -32.51 -0.51 20.32
N ASP A 118 -31.76 -0.66 21.41
CA ASP A 118 -32.22 -1.27 22.68
C ASP A 118 -33.27 -0.41 23.43
N ILE A 119 -33.66 0.75 22.88
CA ILE A 119 -34.75 1.60 23.38
C ILE A 119 -36.15 1.00 23.07
N CYS A 120 -36.23 -0.23 22.54
CA CYS A 120 -37.47 -1.00 22.54
C CYS A 120 -37.58 -1.81 23.85
N PRO A 121 -38.49 -1.48 24.79
CA PRO A 121 -38.62 -2.21 26.05
C PRO A 121 -39.41 -3.49 25.81
N THR A 122 -38.75 -4.53 25.34
CA THR A 122 -39.24 -5.91 25.43
C THR A 122 -38.02 -6.74 25.81
N ILE A 123 -37.74 -6.93 27.09
CA ILE A 123 -38.40 -7.96 27.88
C ILE A 123 -38.51 -7.49 29.34
N SER A 124 -39.74 -7.53 29.87
CA SER A 124 -39.97 -7.56 31.30
C SER A 124 -39.24 -8.76 31.87
N ALA A 125 -38.25 -8.54 32.73
CA ALA A 125 -37.54 -9.57 33.48
C ALA A 125 -38.42 -10.30 34.52
N SER A 126 -39.73 -10.44 34.25
CA SER A 126 -40.72 -11.06 35.14
C SER A 126 -41.13 -12.47 34.72
N TYR A 127 -40.58 -13.04 33.63
CA TYR A 127 -40.87 -14.41 33.16
C TYR A 127 -39.63 -15.27 32.88
N ALA A 128 -38.45 -14.89 33.38
CA ALA A 128 -37.24 -15.71 33.24
C ALA A 128 -37.09 -16.81 34.32
N TRP A 129 -38.05 -16.92 35.24
CA TRP A 129 -38.03 -17.90 36.36
C TRP A 129 -39.38 -18.63 36.57
N LEU A 130 -40.21 -18.73 35.53
CA LEU A 130 -41.34 -19.67 35.44
C LEU A 130 -41.21 -20.46 34.15
#